data_AF-A0A3M6JX79-F1
#
_entry.id   AF-A0A3M6JX79-F1
#
_cell.length_a   1.000
_cell.length_b   1.000
_cell.length_c   1.000
_cell.angle_alpha   90.00
_cell.angle_beta   90.00
_cell.angle_gamma   90.00
#
_symmetry.space_group_name_H-M   'P 1'
#
loop_
_entity.id
_entity.type
_entity.pdbx_description
1 polymer ?
#
loop_
_entity_poly.entity_id
_entity_poly.type
_entity_poly.pdbx_seq_one_letter_code
_entity_poly.pdbx_strand_id
1 'polypeptide(L)'
;MVVLENQEKILQYINDNPGLTQAQITHRLEIPQSTVKYHLLVLGKENKISSEKLFKIHYFPVGINEKLKIKSCIENNYNLKIIFEKCAKEKSLEEIAISCNVSKSMASKRLQILESLGAIKKIKVEKKIKFCKN
;
A
#
# COMPACT_ATOMS: atom_id res chain seq x y z
N MET A 1 3.20 -33.06 -1.57
CA MET A 1 3.90 -32.54 -0.38
C MET A 1 4.23 -31.03 -0.55
N VAL A 2 3.23 -30.16 -0.84
CA VAL A 2 3.52 -28.77 -1.33
C VAL A 2 2.72 -27.68 -0.59
N VAL A 3 1.68 -28.03 0.17
CA VAL A 3 0.75 -27.05 0.77
C VAL A 3 1.35 -26.31 1.97
N LEU A 4 2.12 -27.01 2.82
CA LEU A 4 2.77 -26.40 4.00
C LEU A 4 3.89 -25.43 3.58
N GLU A 5 4.66 -25.75 2.53
CA GLU A 5 5.67 -24.84 2.00
C GLU A 5 5.08 -23.49 1.55
N ASN A 6 3.91 -23.50 0.89
CA ASN A 6 3.29 -22.26 0.43
C ASN A 6 2.79 -21.41 1.60
N GLN A 7 2.27 -22.03 2.66
CA GLN A 7 1.83 -21.30 3.85
C GLN A 7 3.00 -20.58 4.53
N GLU A 8 4.12 -21.28 4.73
CA GLU A 8 5.33 -20.72 5.32
C GLU A 8 5.95 -19.63 4.44
N LYS A 9 6.03 -19.87 3.11
CA LYS A 9 6.50 -18.86 2.14
C LYS A 9 5.64 -17.60 2.19
N ILE A 10 4.31 -17.72 2.21
CA ILE A 10 3.40 -16.56 2.29
C ILE A 10 3.56 -15.83 3.61
N LEU A 11 3.63 -16.54 4.74
CA LEU A 11 3.81 -15.94 6.05
C LEU A 11 5.13 -15.17 6.13
N GLN A 12 6.24 -15.81 5.74
CA GLN A 12 7.56 -15.19 5.71
C GLN A 12 7.55 -13.95 4.81
N TYR A 13 6.92 -14.05 3.64
CA TYR A 13 6.85 -12.93 2.71
C TYR A 13 6.08 -11.73 3.26
N ILE A 14 4.99 -11.96 4.01
CA ILE A 14 4.23 -10.89 4.68
C ILE A 14 5.03 -10.28 5.83
N ASN A 15 5.80 -11.09 6.55
CA ASN A 15 6.70 -10.61 7.61
C ASN A 15 7.79 -9.69 7.06
N ASP A 16 8.39 -10.08 5.94
CA ASP A 16 9.45 -9.29 5.30
C ASP A 16 8.90 -8.08 4.51
N ASN A 17 7.67 -8.20 4.01
CA ASN A 17 7.03 -7.19 3.15
C ASN A 17 5.60 -6.90 3.63
N PRO A 18 5.42 -6.21 4.77
CA PRO A 18 4.10 -5.85 5.26
C PRO A 18 3.35 -4.93 4.29
N GLY A 19 2.02 -4.91 4.38
CA GLY A 19 1.19 -3.97 3.62
C GLY A 19 0.94 -4.37 2.17
N LEU A 20 1.01 -5.67 1.87
CA LEU A 20 0.70 -6.21 0.54
C LEU A 20 -0.77 -6.61 0.40
N THR A 21 -1.29 -6.45 -0.81
CA THR A 21 -2.59 -7.01 -1.21
C THR A 21 -2.42 -8.47 -1.66
N GLN A 22 -3.52 -9.24 -1.62
CA GLN A 22 -3.54 -10.62 -2.14
C GLN A 22 -2.99 -10.71 -3.58
N ALA A 23 -3.35 -9.76 -4.46
CA ALA A 23 -2.88 -9.75 -5.85
C ALA A 23 -1.36 -9.55 -5.95
N GLN A 24 -0.79 -8.69 -5.09
CA GLN A 24 0.67 -8.51 -5.05
C GLN A 24 1.37 -9.76 -4.53
N ILE A 25 0.84 -10.40 -3.48
CA ILE A 25 1.39 -11.66 -2.96
C ILE A 25 1.36 -12.75 -4.04
N THR A 26 0.22 -12.90 -4.72
CA THR A 26 0.04 -13.83 -5.85
C THR A 26 1.10 -13.60 -6.92
N HIS A 27 1.27 -12.36 -7.39
CA HIS A 27 2.22 -12.03 -8.44
C HIS A 27 3.68 -12.22 -8.01
N ARG A 28 4.04 -11.86 -6.78
CA ARG A 28 5.44 -11.87 -6.33
C ARG A 28 5.94 -13.24 -5.90
N LEU A 29 5.06 -14.11 -5.42
CA LEU A 29 5.39 -15.48 -5.06
C LEU A 29 5.07 -16.49 -6.17
N GLU A 30 4.43 -16.05 -7.26
CA GLU A 30 3.95 -16.91 -8.35
C GLU A 30 3.02 -18.03 -7.88
N ILE A 31 2.31 -17.81 -6.76
CA ILE A 31 1.34 -18.75 -6.19
C ILE A 31 -0.06 -18.39 -6.71
N PRO A 32 -0.88 -19.35 -7.18
CA PRO A 32 -2.23 -19.07 -7.66
C PRO A 32 -3.11 -18.33 -6.65
N GLN A 33 -3.95 -17.42 -7.16
CA GLN A 33 -4.77 -16.54 -6.33
C GLN A 33 -5.67 -17.30 -5.34
N SER A 34 -6.25 -18.43 -5.75
CA SER A 34 -7.09 -19.30 -4.90
C SER A 34 -6.28 -19.91 -3.75
N THR A 35 -5.05 -20.32 -4.02
CA THR A 35 -4.12 -20.90 -3.04
C THR A 35 -3.67 -19.84 -2.03
N VAL A 36 -3.28 -18.64 -2.52
CA VAL A 36 -2.96 -17.50 -1.64
C VAL A 36 -4.15 -17.14 -0.76
N LYS A 37 -5.37 -17.07 -1.33
CA LYS A 37 -6.59 -16.77 -0.56
C LYS A 37 -6.80 -17.75 0.58
N TYR A 38 -6.66 -19.05 0.30
CA TYR A 38 -6.80 -20.09 1.31
C TYR A 38 -5.80 -19.91 2.45
N HIS A 39 -4.51 -19.75 2.13
CA HIS A 39 -3.48 -19.58 3.16
C HIS A 39 -3.61 -18.29 3.97
N LEU A 40 -4.01 -17.18 3.34
CA LEU A 40 -4.28 -15.93 4.07
C LEU A 40 -5.42 -16.10 5.09
N LEU A 41 -6.47 -16.86 4.75
CA LEU A 41 -7.56 -17.17 5.67
C LEU A 41 -7.10 -18.07 6.82
N VAL A 42 -6.29 -19.10 6.54
CA VAL A 42 -5.74 -20.00 7.56
C VAL A 42 -4.82 -19.25 8.51
N LEU A 43 -3.85 -18.49 7.97
CA LEU A 43 -2.89 -17.70 8.76
C LEU A 43 -3.59 -16.62 9.61
N GLY A 44 -4.66 -16.02 9.09
CA GLY A 44 -5.49 -15.08 9.85
C GLY A 44 -6.22 -15.75 11.01
N LYS A 45 -6.81 -16.93 10.80
CA LYS A 45 -7.45 -17.72 11.87
C LYS A 45 -6.44 -18.17 12.95
N GLU A 46 -5.20 -18.45 12.55
CA GLU A 46 -4.10 -18.79 13.44
C GLU A 46 -3.49 -17.57 14.15
N ASN A 47 -4.01 -16.35 13.92
CA ASN A 47 -3.45 -15.09 14.44
C ASN A 47 -1.96 -14.90 14.12
N LYS A 48 -1.50 -15.42 12.96
CA LYS A 48 -0.12 -15.22 12.48
C LYS A 48 0.02 -13.96 11.64
N ILE A 49 -1.06 -13.54 10.99
CA ILE A 49 -1.17 -12.29 10.25
C ILE A 49 -2.45 -11.57 10.62
N SER A 50 -2.48 -10.26 10.37
CA SER A 50 -3.68 -9.43 10.41
C SER A 50 -3.98 -8.88 9.02
N SER A 51 -5.25 -8.57 8.77
CA SER A 51 -5.68 -7.90 7.53
C SER A 51 -6.45 -6.64 7.86
N GLU A 52 -6.22 -5.59 7.09
CA GLU A 52 -6.91 -4.31 7.27
C GLU A 52 -7.38 -3.75 5.93
N LYS A 53 -8.60 -3.21 5.91
CA LYS A 53 -9.14 -2.51 4.75
C LYS A 53 -8.77 -1.03 4.85
N LEU A 54 -7.75 -0.66 4.11
CA LEU A 54 -7.41 0.73 3.81
C LEU A 54 -8.14 1.12 2.51
N PHE A 55 -7.42 1.52 1.46
CA PHE A 55 -8.00 1.66 0.11
C PHE A 55 -8.22 0.30 -0.59
N LYS A 56 -7.55 -0.76 -0.10
CA LYS A 56 -7.74 -2.18 -0.43
C LYS A 56 -7.52 -3.00 0.85
N ILE A 57 -7.76 -4.30 0.78
CA ILE A 57 -7.36 -5.21 1.86
C ILE A 57 -5.84 -5.45 1.76
N HIS A 58 -5.13 -5.08 2.82
CA HIS A 58 -3.70 -5.30 2.98
C HIS A 58 -3.45 -6.26 4.14
N TYR A 59 -2.37 -7.04 4.03
CA TYR A 59 -1.97 -8.04 5.03
C TYR A 59 -0.68 -7.62 5.71
N PHE A 60 -0.60 -7.90 7.01
CA PHE A 60 0.50 -7.48 7.86
C PHE A 60 0.83 -8.53 8.92
N PRO A 61 2.04 -8.50 9.50
CA PRO A 61 2.34 -9.20 10.74
C PRO A 61 1.42 -8.75 11.88
N VAL A 62 1.11 -9.66 12.80
CA VAL A 62 0.38 -9.29 14.01
C VAL A 62 1.25 -8.36 14.87
N GLY A 63 0.62 -7.35 15.46
CA GLY A 63 1.30 -6.38 16.33
C GLY A 63 2.06 -5.26 15.61
N ILE A 64 1.98 -5.16 14.27
CA ILE A 64 2.60 -4.05 13.54
C ILE A 64 2.01 -2.69 13.96
N ASN A 65 2.87 -1.68 14.10
CA ASN A 65 2.46 -0.32 14.42
C ASN A 65 1.69 0.32 13.25
N GLU A 66 0.66 1.11 13.56
CA GLU A 66 -0.19 1.81 12.58
C GLU A 66 0.60 2.69 11.59
N LYS A 67 1.60 3.44 12.07
CA LYS A 67 2.47 4.25 11.20
C LYS A 67 3.25 3.37 10.22
N LEU A 68 3.68 2.19 10.64
CA LEU A 68 4.38 1.23 9.78
C LEU A 68 3.43 0.58 8.77
N LYS A 69 2.17 0.35 9.12
CA LYS A 69 1.16 -0.12 8.15
C LYS A 69 1.01 0.85 7.00
N ILE A 70 0.75 2.13 7.29
CA ILE A 70 0.57 3.16 6.26
C ILE A 70 1.84 3.28 5.40
N LYS A 71 3.02 3.35 6.02
CA LYS A 71 4.31 3.44 5.33
C LYS A 71 4.51 2.26 4.38
N SER A 72 4.35 1.04 4.86
CA SER A 72 4.59 -0.18 4.08
C SER A 72 3.60 -0.34 2.92
N CYS A 73 2.34 0.06 3.08
CA CYS A 73 1.36 0.10 1.98
C CYS A 73 1.74 1.08 0.87
N ILE A 74 2.29 2.25 1.23
CA ILE A 74 2.76 3.25 0.25
C ILE A 74 3.99 2.71 -0.48
N GLU A 75 4.96 2.16 0.25
CA GLU A 75 6.22 1.66 -0.30
C GLU A 75 6.01 0.48 -1.27
N ASN A 76 5.06 -0.40 -0.97
CA ASN A 76 4.75 -1.55 -1.82
C ASN A 76 3.92 -1.22 -3.08
N ASN A 77 3.48 0.04 -3.24
CA ASN A 77 2.77 0.50 -4.41
C ASN A 77 3.56 1.60 -5.12
N TYR A 78 4.17 1.27 -6.25
CA TYR A 78 5.04 2.18 -7.01
C TYR A 78 4.42 3.56 -7.24
N ASN A 79 3.18 3.62 -7.72
CA ASN A 79 2.52 4.89 -8.02
C ASN A 79 2.20 5.72 -6.76
N LEU A 80 1.85 5.06 -5.64
CA LEU A 80 1.69 5.76 -4.36
C LEU A 80 3.03 6.28 -3.86
N LYS A 81 4.08 5.45 -3.90
CA LYS A 81 5.44 5.80 -3.46
C LYS A 81 5.98 7.03 -4.18
N ILE A 82 6.01 7.03 -5.52
CA ILE A 82 6.58 8.14 -6.28
C ILE A 82 5.81 9.45 -6.06
N ILE A 83 4.47 9.39 -5.97
CA ILE A 83 3.63 10.57 -5.74
C ILE A 83 3.83 11.09 -4.31
N PHE A 84 3.88 10.18 -3.33
CA PHE A 84 4.14 10.53 -1.94
C PHE A 84 5.50 11.22 -1.78
N GLU A 85 6.54 10.73 -2.44
CA GLU A 85 7.88 11.36 -2.44
C GLU A 85 7.84 12.79 -2.99
N LYS A 86 7.08 13.05 -4.06
CA LYS A 86 6.95 14.41 -4.62
C LYS A 86 6.19 15.39 -3.72
N CYS A 87 5.39 14.89 -2.77
CA CYS A 87 4.69 15.70 -1.78
C CYS A 87 5.60 16.20 -0.63
N ALA A 88 6.92 15.95 -0.67
CA ALA A 88 7.86 16.48 0.32
C ALA A 88 7.90 18.03 0.35
N LYS A 89 7.50 18.68 -0.75
CA LYS A 89 7.25 20.12 -0.84
C LYS A 89 5.82 20.33 -1.30
N GLU A 90 5.27 21.52 -1.02
CA GLU A 90 3.95 21.89 -1.51
C GLU A 90 3.91 21.90 -3.04
N LYS A 91 3.11 21.02 -3.63
CA LYS A 91 2.94 20.94 -5.08
C LYS A 91 1.49 20.83 -5.48
N SER A 92 1.14 21.44 -6.61
CA SER A 92 -0.15 21.25 -7.26
C SER A 92 -0.27 19.87 -7.90
N LEU A 93 -1.49 19.48 -8.24
CA LEU A 93 -1.77 18.25 -8.98
C LEU A 93 -1.01 18.22 -10.31
N GLU A 94 -0.98 19.34 -11.02
CA GLU A 94 -0.26 19.54 -12.28
C GLU A 94 1.23 19.23 -12.15
N GLU A 95 1.90 19.85 -11.18
CA GLU A 95 3.34 19.67 -10.94
C GLU A 95 3.68 18.23 -10.56
N ILE A 96 2.82 17.58 -9.77
CA ILE A 96 3.00 16.18 -9.37
C ILE A 96 2.87 15.26 -10.59
N ALA A 97 1.82 15.44 -11.40
CA ALA A 97 1.58 14.63 -12.59
C ALA A 97 2.75 14.73 -13.58
N ILE A 98 3.22 15.95 -13.86
CA ILE A 98 4.37 16.19 -14.74
C ILE A 98 5.64 15.55 -14.16
N SER A 99 5.95 15.79 -12.89
CA SER A 99 7.19 15.29 -12.27
C SER A 99 7.24 13.78 -12.04
N CYS A 100 6.08 13.10 -12.03
CA CYS A 100 6.00 11.65 -11.95
C CYS A 100 5.81 10.98 -13.33
N ASN A 101 5.68 11.76 -14.40
CA ASN A 101 5.33 11.28 -15.75
C ASN A 101 4.06 10.38 -15.76
N VAL A 102 2.99 10.84 -15.11
CA VAL A 102 1.70 10.15 -15.05
C VAL A 102 0.55 11.07 -15.43
N SER A 103 -0.60 10.51 -15.79
CA SER A 103 -1.78 11.30 -16.07
C SER A 103 -2.31 12.02 -14.82
N LYS A 104 -2.90 13.21 -15.00
CA LYS A 104 -3.56 13.95 -13.90
C LYS A 104 -4.63 13.13 -13.19
N SER A 105 -5.39 12.33 -13.95
CA SER A 105 -6.43 11.45 -13.38
C SER A 105 -5.83 10.38 -12.46
N MET A 106 -4.72 9.74 -12.87
CA MET A 106 -4.01 8.80 -12.01
C MET A 106 -3.44 9.49 -10.77
N ALA A 107 -2.75 10.63 -10.94
CA ALA A 107 -2.19 11.38 -9.83
C ALA A 107 -3.26 11.79 -8.81
N SER A 108 -4.39 12.31 -9.28
CA SER A 108 -5.53 12.70 -8.45
C SER A 108 -6.06 11.53 -7.61
N LYS A 109 -6.28 10.37 -8.24
CA LYS A 109 -6.73 9.15 -7.52
C LYS A 109 -5.74 8.72 -6.44
N ARG A 110 -4.43 8.82 -6.69
CA ARG A 110 -3.40 8.46 -5.71
C ARG A 110 -3.29 9.47 -4.57
N LEU A 111 -3.42 10.76 -4.86
CA LEU A 111 -3.46 11.81 -3.84
C LEU A 111 -4.67 11.64 -2.90
N GLN A 112 -5.85 11.31 -3.43
CA GLN A 112 -7.03 11.01 -2.62
C GLN A 112 -6.77 9.82 -1.66
N ILE A 113 -6.11 8.77 -2.15
CA ILE A 113 -5.74 7.62 -1.30
C ILE A 113 -4.76 8.07 -0.21
N LEU A 114 -3.69 8.78 -0.56
CA LEU A 114 -2.70 9.26 0.41
C LEU A 114 -3.31 10.20 1.46
N GLU A 115 -4.26 11.05 1.06
CA GLU A 115 -5.02 11.93 1.96
C GLU A 115 -5.92 11.11 2.89
N SER A 116 -6.65 10.11 2.38
CA SER A 116 -7.49 9.24 3.21
C SER A 116 -6.69 8.39 4.20
N LEU A 117 -5.41 8.11 3.89
CA LEU A 117 -4.47 7.43 4.79
C LEU A 117 -3.85 8.39 5.82
N GLY A 118 -4.14 9.69 5.75
CA GLY A 118 -3.50 10.70 6.60
C GLY A 118 -2.00 10.85 6.34
N ALA A 119 -1.47 10.37 5.20
CA ALA A 119 -0.06 10.47 4.86
C ALA A 119 0.31 11.86 4.29
N ILE A 120 -0.67 12.54 3.69
CA ILE A 120 -0.54 13.89 3.15
C ILE A 120 -1.73 14.75 3.58
N LYS A 121 -1.57 16.07 3.44
CA LYS A 121 -2.64 17.06 3.56
C LYS A 121 -2.79 17.86 2.28
N LYS A 122 -4.03 18.22 2.01
CA LYS A 122 -4.44 19.18 0.99
C LYS A 122 -4.57 20.57 1.62
N ILE A 123 -3.87 21.54 1.07
CA ILE A 123 -3.84 22.93 1.56
C ILE A 123 -4.18 23.90 0.44
N LYS A 124 -4.67 25.09 0.80
CA LYS A 124 -4.95 26.19 -0.14
C LYS A 124 -3.91 27.28 0.05
N VAL A 125 -3.10 27.51 -0.99
CA VAL A 125 -2.01 28.49 -1.01
C VAL A 125 -2.23 29.39 -2.22
N GLU A 126 -2.35 30.70 -2.00
CA GLU A 126 -2.55 31.69 -3.09
C GLU A 126 -3.72 31.34 -4.02
N LYS A 127 -4.85 30.92 -3.45
CA LYS A 127 -6.05 30.43 -4.16
C LYS A 127 -5.88 29.12 -4.93
N LYS A 128 -4.70 28.52 -4.96
CA LYS A 128 -4.43 27.22 -5.58
C LYS A 128 -4.42 26.09 -4.55
N ILE A 129 -4.84 24.91 -4.98
CA ILE A 129 -4.76 23.69 -4.16
C ILE A 129 -3.36 23.11 -4.30
N LYS A 130 -2.71 22.83 -3.17
CA LYS A 130 -1.43 22.13 -3.09
C LYS A 130 -1.51 20.94 -2.13
N PHE A 131 -0.60 20.00 -2.31
CA PHE A 131 -0.46 18.80 -1.49
C PHE A 131 0.93 18.78 -0.86
N CYS A 132 1.01 18.39 0.42
CA CYS A 132 2.27 18.19 1.13
C CYS A 132 2.14 17.05 2.16
N LYS A 133 3.26 16.46 2.56
CA LYS A 133 3.31 15.42 3.60
C LYS A 133 2.80 15.97 4.95
N ASN A 134 2.18 15.08 5.74
CA ASN A 134 1.86 15.34 7.15
C ASN A 134 3.09 15.24 8.04
#